data_AF-A0A0F8PGK2-F1
#
_entry.id   AF-A0A0F8PGK2-F1
#
_cell.length_a   1.000
_cell.length_b   1.000
_cell.length_c   1.000
_cell.angle_alpha   90.00
_cell.angle_beta   90.00
_cell.angle_gamma   90.00
#
_symmetry.space_group_name_H-M   'P 1'
#
loop_
_entity.id
_entity.type
_entity.pdbx_description
1 polymer ?
#
loop_
_entity_poly.entity_id
_entity_poly.type
_entity_poly.pdbx_seq_one_letter_code
_entity_poly.pdbx_strand_id
1 'polypeptide(L)'
;MNNELIMGKNIQLIPKKEENSDVISISPQKVTVVIPVYNEEVSIGSVVLRAKKFADRVVVVDYASSDNTVEVAELAGAQIIRDNKRRGLDFPIKTGVQCATDSETLLFMDVSICHEPKLIPKMLEPIQKDDFDMVIGTCFIKSNRLEDNVSFLNNKQMENGPVGFFVFSKKCFEILLTSPNIYTSSLETILSFAKEHNLKAKHLNLEEEHTFSLFKRYKIGVVVPAFNEEVLLSETIKGIPEYVSRIYIVDDCSSDRTPEVVKNLTDPRVISLRHEVNMGAGKSVIDGYKMALEDKMDIVVVMDGDNQMDPAHMPRLLMPIIEGKADYTKGNRLITKEAREGMSAWRFFGNTMLSLLTKIGSGYWDLMDPQNGYAAASRKALETIDLDSIYTYYGYVNDILIKLNAYGMRVTDVVIPARYGNEKSSINYRKYVLKVAPMLFNGFLWRLKTKYVLLSFHPLVFFYVSSMALLPAGLIFDVWIIVQKLMRNPVSPNYPLLGVFMTLMGVQLLFFAMFFDMQSDMSKKLDRSF
;
A
#
# COMPACT_ATOMS: atom_id res chain seq x y z
N MET A 1 3.71 13.01 55.54
CA MET A 1 4.75 12.00 55.82
C MET A 1 4.24 10.69 55.23
N ASN A 2 4.77 10.08 54.17
CA ASN A 2 5.99 10.29 53.40
C ASN A 2 5.70 10.00 51.92
N ASN A 3 6.14 10.93 51.05
CA ASN A 3 6.43 10.66 49.64
C ASN A 3 7.83 10.05 49.59
N GLU A 4 7.97 8.81 49.11
CA GLU A 4 9.24 8.33 48.57
C GLU A 4 8.99 7.62 47.24
N LEU A 5 9.06 8.42 46.17
CA LEU A 5 9.28 7.96 44.81
C LEU A 5 10.72 7.43 44.73
N ILE A 6 10.85 6.15 44.40
CA ILE A 6 12.12 5.46 44.18
C ILE A 6 12.77 6.03 42.91
N MET A 7 13.67 6.99 43.07
CA MET A 7 14.55 7.51 42.03
C MET A 7 15.71 6.53 41.80
N GLY A 8 15.61 5.71 40.76
CA GLY A 8 16.72 4.92 40.24
C GLY A 8 17.79 5.82 39.61
N LYS A 9 18.92 5.97 40.30
CA LYS A 9 20.16 6.54 39.77
C LYS A 9 20.75 5.62 38.69
N ASN A 10 20.84 6.11 37.46
CA ASN A 10 22.01 6.00 36.56
C ASN A 10 21.62 6.44 35.13
N ILE A 11 21.45 7.74 34.92
CA ILE A 11 21.51 8.31 33.57
C ILE A 11 22.97 8.66 33.32
N GLN A 12 23.70 7.77 32.66
CA GLN A 12 25.00 8.13 32.09
C GLN A 12 24.74 9.04 30.88
N LEU A 13 25.12 10.32 31.02
CA LEU A 13 25.22 11.23 29.88
C LEU A 13 26.27 10.66 28.92
N ILE A 14 25.84 10.23 27.74
CA ILE A 14 26.74 9.84 26.65
C ILE A 14 27.54 11.11 26.27
N PRO A 15 28.88 11.09 26.34
CA PRO A 15 29.67 12.25 25.95
C PRO A 15 29.41 12.55 24.48
N LYS A 16 29.13 13.83 24.20
CA LYS A 16 28.95 14.36 22.85
C LYS A 16 30.21 13.99 22.05
N LYS A 17 30.07 13.05 21.10
CA LYS A 17 31.13 12.77 20.14
C LYS A 17 31.32 14.06 19.34
N GLU A 18 32.52 14.63 19.38
CA GLU A 18 32.89 15.74 18.51
C GLU A 18 32.70 15.28 17.07
N GLU A 19 31.61 15.75 16.45
CA GLU A 19 31.43 15.66 15.00
C GLU A 19 32.47 16.58 14.39
N ASN A 20 33.39 16.00 13.60
CA ASN A 20 34.21 16.73 12.66
C ASN A 20 33.29 17.59 11.78
N SER A 21 33.26 18.88 12.09
CA SER A 21 32.53 19.89 11.36
C SER A 21 33.31 20.21 10.07
N ASP A 22 33.13 19.39 9.04
CA ASP A 22 33.25 19.86 7.66
C ASP A 22 32.04 20.74 7.35
N VAL A 23 31.89 21.83 8.12
CA VAL A 23 30.97 22.92 7.83
C VAL A 23 31.65 23.71 6.73
N ILE A 24 31.30 23.37 5.49
CA ILE A 24 31.49 24.28 4.36
C ILE A 24 30.82 25.58 4.78
N SER A 25 31.61 26.64 4.96
CA SER A 25 31.10 27.98 5.25
C SER A 25 30.39 28.49 4.00
N ILE A 26 29.09 28.24 3.90
CA ILE A 26 28.23 28.80 2.87
C ILE A 26 27.95 30.24 3.27
N SER A 27 28.28 31.20 2.40
CA SER A 27 27.83 32.60 2.50
C SER A 27 26.33 32.65 2.82
N PRO A 28 25.81 33.65 3.55
CA PRO A 28 24.38 33.73 3.86
C PRO A 28 23.56 33.95 2.58
N GLN A 29 23.18 32.86 1.94
CA GLN A 29 22.24 32.83 0.82
C GLN A 29 20.88 32.96 1.47
N LYS A 30 20.24 34.13 1.44
CA LYS A 30 18.94 34.36 2.10
C LYS A 30 17.86 33.45 1.49
N VAL A 31 17.75 32.21 1.98
CA VAL A 31 16.84 31.19 1.47
C VAL A 31 15.62 31.16 2.39
N THR A 32 14.45 31.42 1.79
CA THR A 32 13.17 31.20 2.45
C THR A 32 12.51 29.94 1.90
N VAL A 33 12.16 29.02 2.78
CA VAL A 33 11.34 27.84 2.46
C VAL A 33 9.91 28.10 2.91
N VAL A 34 8.95 27.98 1.98
CA VAL A 34 7.53 28.11 2.23
C VAL A 34 6.88 26.73 2.14
N ILE A 35 6.10 26.37 3.17
CA ILE A 35 5.45 25.08 3.29
C ILE A 35 3.94 25.29 3.38
N PRO A 36 3.16 25.10 2.31
CA PRO A 36 1.71 25.02 2.40
C PRO A 36 1.29 23.81 3.24
N VAL A 37 0.33 24.00 4.16
CA VAL A 37 -0.17 22.91 5.01
C VAL A 37 -1.68 22.90 5.18
N TYR A 38 -2.24 21.71 5.26
CA TYR A 38 -3.62 21.44 5.67
C TYR A 38 -3.67 20.08 6.36
N ASN A 39 -3.99 20.05 7.66
CA ASN A 39 -4.09 18.84 8.48
C ASN A 39 -2.87 17.90 8.38
N GLU A 40 -1.69 18.43 8.68
CA GLU A 40 -0.41 17.71 8.65
C GLU A 40 0.27 17.65 10.04
N GLU A 41 -0.53 17.64 11.13
CA GLU A 41 -0.05 17.66 12.53
C GLU A 41 1.04 16.63 12.81
N VAL A 42 0.88 15.43 12.25
CA VAL A 42 1.77 14.28 12.49
C VAL A 42 3.17 14.52 11.89
N SER A 43 3.26 15.20 10.75
CA SER A 43 4.49 15.27 9.95
C SER A 43 5.21 16.61 10.06
N ILE A 44 4.46 17.71 10.20
CA ILE A 44 4.94 19.07 9.93
C ILE A 44 6.12 19.49 10.81
N GLY A 45 6.10 19.15 12.10
CA GLY A 45 7.17 19.54 13.03
C GLY A 45 8.54 19.00 12.61
N SER A 46 8.58 17.74 12.17
CA SER A 46 9.81 17.11 11.68
C SER A 46 10.31 17.71 10.35
N VAL A 47 9.37 18.10 9.48
CA VAL A 47 9.68 18.75 8.19
C VAL A 47 10.29 20.12 8.45
N VAL A 48 9.66 20.95 9.28
CA VAL A 48 10.16 22.29 9.64
C VAL A 48 11.56 22.22 10.24
N LEU A 49 11.78 21.37 11.25
CA LEU A 49 13.10 21.24 11.91
C LEU A 49 14.21 20.85 10.93
N ARG A 50 13.89 20.03 9.93
CA ARG A 50 14.86 19.59 8.91
C ARG A 50 15.05 20.62 7.81
N ALA A 51 14.00 21.32 7.38
CA ALA A 51 14.08 22.39 6.40
C ALA A 51 14.95 23.56 6.91
N LYS A 52 14.87 23.87 8.21
CA LYS A 52 15.73 24.88 8.88
C LYS A 52 17.23 24.58 8.81
N LYS A 53 17.64 23.36 8.47
CA LYS A 53 19.06 23.03 8.24
C LYS A 53 19.59 23.58 6.90
N PHE A 54 18.69 23.95 5.99
CA PHE A 54 19.00 24.34 4.61
C PHE A 54 18.42 25.71 4.24
N ALA A 55 17.77 26.40 5.18
CA ALA A 55 17.08 27.66 4.96
C ALA A 55 17.22 28.57 6.18
N ASP A 56 17.44 29.86 5.94
CA ASP A 56 17.49 30.88 7.01
C ASP A 56 16.10 31.09 7.62
N ARG A 57 15.06 30.97 6.79
CA ARG A 57 13.68 31.15 7.20
C ARG A 57 12.80 30.04 6.65
N VAL A 58 11.99 29.46 7.55
CA VAL A 58 10.91 28.54 7.18
C VAL A 58 9.58 29.21 7.53
N VAL A 59 8.72 29.35 6.53
CA VAL A 59 7.38 29.91 6.64
C VAL A 59 6.37 28.80 6.37
N VAL A 60 5.46 28.57 7.29
CA VAL A 60 4.35 27.63 7.13
C VAL A 60 3.09 28.41 6.83
N VAL A 61 2.44 28.10 5.71
CA VAL A 61 1.20 28.76 5.28
C VAL A 61 0.03 27.79 5.45
N ASP A 62 -0.73 27.97 6.51
CA ASP A 62 -1.92 27.19 6.83
C ASP A 62 -3.14 27.75 6.10
N TYR A 63 -3.86 26.87 5.38
CA TYR A 63 -5.08 27.21 4.63
C TYR A 63 -6.31 26.46 5.15
N ALA A 64 -6.54 26.58 6.45
CA ALA A 64 -7.68 26.06 7.23
C ALA A 64 -7.50 24.65 7.84
N SER A 65 -6.34 24.36 8.44
CA SER A 65 -6.20 23.16 9.28
C SER A 65 -7.14 23.20 10.49
N SER A 66 -7.71 22.03 10.81
CA SER A 66 -8.61 21.78 11.94
C SER A 66 -7.94 21.04 13.10
N ASP A 67 -6.72 20.57 12.91
CA ASP A 67 -5.89 19.83 13.87
C ASP A 67 -4.80 20.73 14.48
N ASN A 68 -3.82 20.16 15.19
CA ASN A 68 -2.75 20.96 15.83
C ASN A 68 -1.58 21.29 14.88
N THR A 69 -1.76 21.21 13.55
CA THR A 69 -0.70 21.50 12.55
C THR A 69 0.02 22.82 12.82
N VAL A 70 -0.74 23.89 13.09
CA VAL A 70 -0.20 25.24 13.31
C VAL A 70 0.66 25.30 14.57
N GLU A 71 0.16 24.74 15.67
CA GLU A 71 0.88 24.74 16.96
C GLU A 71 2.18 23.94 16.85
N VAL A 72 2.13 22.75 16.22
CA VAL A 72 3.32 21.91 16.01
C VAL A 72 4.36 22.60 15.13
N ALA A 73 3.93 23.30 14.07
CA ALA A 73 4.82 24.05 13.19
C ALA A 73 5.49 25.24 13.91
N GLU A 74 4.74 25.97 14.72
CA GLU A 74 5.25 27.10 15.51
C GLU A 74 6.27 26.63 16.55
N LEU A 75 5.97 25.54 17.27
CA LEU A 75 6.89 24.91 18.22
C LEU A 75 8.19 24.40 17.56
N ALA A 76 8.11 23.95 16.30
CA ALA A 76 9.29 23.60 15.50
C ALA A 76 10.09 24.83 15.02
N GLY A 77 9.57 26.04 15.26
CA GLY A 77 10.21 27.32 14.99
C GLY A 77 10.05 27.81 13.55
N ALA A 78 8.91 27.50 12.91
CA ALA A 78 8.48 28.14 11.68
C ALA A 78 7.77 29.48 11.97
N GLN A 79 7.80 30.39 11.01
CA GLN A 79 6.90 31.54 10.98
C GLN A 79 5.55 31.10 10.41
N ILE A 80 4.45 31.41 11.09
CA ILE A 80 3.12 30.97 10.68
C ILE A 80 2.38 32.09 9.96
N ILE A 81 1.79 31.76 8.81
CA ILE A 81 0.76 32.58 8.17
C ILE A 81 -0.49 31.72 8.04
N ARG A 82 -1.61 32.18 8.62
CA ARG A 82 -2.86 31.41 8.68
C ARG A 82 -3.99 32.12 7.95
N ASP A 83 -4.71 31.39 7.10
CA ASP A 83 -6.04 31.78 6.62
C ASP A 83 -7.07 30.77 7.12
N ASN A 84 -8.18 31.29 7.65
CA ASN A 84 -9.29 30.48 8.16
C ASN A 84 -10.26 30.05 7.04
N LYS A 85 -10.01 30.46 5.79
CA LYS A 85 -10.81 30.06 4.63
C LYS A 85 -10.05 29.02 3.81
N ARG A 86 -10.75 27.95 3.44
CA ARG A 86 -10.23 26.95 2.50
C ARG A 86 -10.12 27.59 1.10
N ARG A 87 -8.92 27.95 0.71
CA ARG A 87 -8.57 28.47 -0.62
C ARG A 87 -7.79 27.43 -1.41
N GLY A 88 -7.59 27.68 -2.71
CA GLY A 88 -6.70 26.86 -3.53
C GLY A 88 -5.23 27.06 -3.18
N LEU A 89 -4.36 26.31 -3.87
CA LEU A 89 -2.90 26.38 -3.72
C LEU A 89 -2.31 27.73 -4.19
N ASP A 90 -3.11 28.54 -4.89
CA ASP A 90 -2.79 29.92 -5.27
C ASP A 90 -2.54 30.82 -4.06
N PHE A 91 -3.28 30.61 -2.97
CA PHE A 91 -3.15 31.42 -1.76
C PHE A 91 -1.79 31.21 -1.06
N PRO A 92 -1.35 29.98 -0.74
CA PRO A 92 -0.05 29.76 -0.14
C PRO A 92 1.12 30.26 -0.97
N ILE A 93 1.05 30.12 -2.30
CA ILE A 93 2.14 30.56 -3.17
C ILE A 93 2.23 32.08 -3.17
N LYS A 94 1.11 32.78 -3.41
CA LYS A 94 1.08 34.24 -3.39
C LYS A 94 1.57 34.82 -2.05
N THR A 95 1.09 34.23 -0.96
CA THR A 95 1.45 34.64 0.40
C THR A 95 2.93 34.39 0.68
N GLY A 96 3.45 33.23 0.25
CA GLY A 96 4.86 32.87 0.36
C GLY A 96 5.79 33.81 -0.42
N VAL A 97 5.39 34.22 -1.63
CA VAL A 97 6.15 35.19 -2.42
C VAL A 97 6.18 36.55 -1.72
N GLN A 98 5.05 37.00 -1.18
CA GLN A 98 4.95 38.28 -0.46
C GLN A 98 5.80 38.31 0.82
N CYS A 99 5.89 37.21 1.56
CA CYS A 99 6.70 37.16 2.78
C CYS A 99 8.21 37.04 2.51
N ALA A 100 8.61 36.64 1.29
CA ALA A 100 10.00 36.36 0.93
C ALA A 100 10.69 37.48 0.13
N THR A 101 10.12 38.69 0.07
CA THR A 101 10.65 39.82 -0.72
C THR A 101 12.08 40.24 -0.39
N ASP A 102 12.54 39.97 0.83
CA ASP A 102 13.90 40.24 1.31
C ASP A 102 14.88 39.08 1.06
N SER A 103 14.42 37.96 0.49
CA SER A 103 15.19 36.75 0.20
C SER A 103 15.85 36.79 -1.17
N GLU A 104 16.89 35.98 -1.36
CA GLU A 104 17.55 35.80 -2.67
C GLU A 104 17.01 34.59 -3.42
N THR A 105 16.51 33.60 -2.68
CA THR A 105 15.91 32.39 -3.25
C THR A 105 14.70 31.99 -2.42
N LEU A 106 13.63 31.62 -3.11
CA LEU A 106 12.39 31.18 -2.53
C LEU A 106 12.12 29.73 -2.96
N LEU A 107 11.92 28.84 -2.00
CA LEU A 107 11.57 27.45 -2.25
C LEU A 107 10.18 27.15 -1.69
N PHE A 108 9.28 26.59 -2.48
CA PHE A 108 8.05 25.98 -2.00
C PHE A 108 8.23 24.47 -1.90
N MET A 109 7.74 23.90 -0.80
CA MET A 109 7.74 22.46 -0.55
C MET A 109 6.33 22.02 -0.18
N ASP A 110 5.65 21.35 -1.10
CA ASP A 110 4.33 20.78 -0.84
C ASP A 110 4.48 19.46 -0.07
N VAL A 111 4.22 19.49 1.23
CA VAL A 111 4.35 18.32 2.11
C VAL A 111 3.32 17.23 1.85
N SER A 112 2.24 17.53 1.14
CA SER A 112 1.27 16.54 0.71
C SER A 112 1.79 15.67 -0.45
N ILE A 113 2.81 16.16 -1.17
CA ILE A 113 3.45 15.49 -2.30
C ILE A 113 4.86 15.03 -1.93
N CYS A 114 5.68 15.89 -1.32
CA CYS A 114 7.05 15.61 -0.93
C CYS A 114 7.36 16.04 0.49
N HIS A 115 7.79 15.09 1.33
CA HIS A 115 8.06 15.30 2.75
C HIS A 115 9.56 15.16 3.12
N GLU A 116 10.47 15.30 2.14
CA GLU A 116 11.91 15.06 2.34
C GLU A 116 12.77 16.34 2.18
N PRO A 117 13.01 17.10 3.26
CA PRO A 117 13.81 18.32 3.21
C PRO A 117 15.27 18.11 2.80
N LYS A 118 15.81 16.88 2.85
CA LYS A 118 17.18 16.62 2.36
C LYS A 118 17.35 16.86 0.85
N LEU A 119 16.25 16.96 0.10
CA LEU A 119 16.27 17.27 -1.33
C LEU A 119 16.43 18.79 -1.58
N ILE A 120 16.26 19.64 -0.56
CA ILE A 120 16.36 21.11 -0.68
C ILE A 120 17.69 21.55 -1.32
N PRO A 121 18.88 21.10 -0.86
CA PRO A 121 20.15 21.52 -1.47
C PRO A 121 20.23 21.22 -2.97
N LYS A 122 19.74 20.05 -3.40
CA LYS A 122 19.71 19.65 -4.82
C LYS A 122 18.76 20.52 -5.64
N MET A 123 17.67 20.97 -5.02
CA MET A 123 16.72 21.90 -5.64
C MET A 123 17.29 23.33 -5.75
N LEU A 124 18.12 23.76 -4.79
CA LEU A 124 18.74 25.08 -4.79
C LEU A 124 19.95 25.18 -5.72
N GLU A 125 20.69 24.08 -5.91
CA GLU A 125 21.95 24.05 -6.67
C GLU A 125 21.86 24.66 -8.08
N PRO A 126 20.84 24.39 -8.91
CA PRO A 126 20.78 24.97 -10.24
C PRO A 126 20.60 26.50 -10.24
N ILE A 127 19.95 27.07 -9.23
CA ILE A 127 19.81 28.53 -9.10
C ILE A 127 21.14 29.12 -8.63
N GLN A 128 21.81 28.46 -7.69
CA GLN A 128 22.99 29.00 -7.03
C GLN A 128 24.28 28.84 -7.83
N LYS A 129 24.39 27.78 -8.66
CA LYS A 129 25.61 27.44 -9.40
C LYS A 129 25.44 27.49 -10.92
N ASP A 130 24.27 27.12 -11.43
CA ASP A 130 24.06 26.89 -12.87
C ASP A 130 23.31 28.04 -13.58
N ASP A 131 23.10 29.18 -12.90
CA ASP A 131 22.41 30.37 -13.44
C ASP A 131 21.00 30.08 -14.00
N PHE A 132 20.21 29.25 -13.29
CA PHE A 132 18.78 29.06 -13.58
C PHE A 132 17.90 30.04 -12.81
N ASP A 133 16.83 30.51 -13.44
CA ASP A 133 15.83 31.38 -12.82
C ASP A 133 14.79 30.58 -12.02
N MET A 134 14.55 29.32 -12.41
CA MET A 134 13.50 28.47 -11.86
C MET A 134 13.88 26.99 -11.84
N VAL A 135 13.52 26.27 -10.77
CA VAL A 135 13.69 24.81 -10.67
C VAL A 135 12.38 24.16 -10.23
N ILE A 136 12.02 23.05 -10.88
CA ILE A 136 10.76 22.33 -10.67
C ILE A 136 11.10 20.89 -10.31
N GLY A 137 10.63 20.42 -9.16
CA GLY A 137 10.87 19.06 -8.67
C GLY A 137 9.59 18.25 -8.67
N THR A 138 9.51 17.22 -9.52
CA THR A 138 8.39 16.25 -9.49
C THR A 138 8.74 15.09 -8.55
N CYS A 139 7.76 14.67 -7.74
CA CYS A 139 7.90 13.61 -6.75
C CYS A 139 6.80 12.55 -6.92
N PHE A 140 6.90 11.45 -6.16
CA PHE A 140 5.92 10.36 -6.23
C PHE A 140 4.58 10.78 -5.61
N ILE A 141 3.44 10.37 -6.21
CA ILE A 141 2.09 10.72 -5.75
C ILE A 141 1.78 10.02 -4.41
N LYS A 142 1.28 10.79 -3.41
CA LYS A 142 0.53 10.26 -2.26
C LYS A 142 -0.79 9.69 -2.81
N SER A 143 -0.96 8.36 -2.84
CA SER A 143 -2.04 7.69 -3.61
C SER A 143 -3.40 7.88 -2.96
N ASN A 144 -4.09 9.00 -3.24
CA ASN A 144 -5.31 9.36 -2.52
C ASN A 144 -6.59 8.81 -3.16
N ARG A 145 -6.58 8.31 -4.40
CA ARG A 145 -7.79 7.75 -5.06
C ARG A 145 -7.54 6.53 -5.95
N LEU A 146 -8.58 5.71 -6.12
CA LEU A 146 -8.71 4.70 -7.17
C LEU A 146 -8.45 5.27 -8.59
N GLU A 147 -8.78 6.54 -8.83
CA GLU A 147 -8.52 7.25 -10.09
C GLU A 147 -7.02 7.47 -10.37
N ASP A 148 -6.20 7.64 -9.34
CA ASP A 148 -4.73 7.79 -9.47
C ASP A 148 -4.11 6.45 -9.91
N ASN A 149 -4.66 5.34 -9.38
CA ASN A 149 -4.30 4.00 -9.83
C ASN A 149 -4.71 3.78 -11.31
N VAL A 150 -5.87 4.29 -11.74
CA VAL A 150 -6.36 4.18 -13.14
C VAL A 150 -5.57 5.05 -14.13
N SER A 151 -4.99 6.16 -13.69
CA SER A 151 -4.12 6.99 -14.52
C SER A 151 -2.78 6.29 -14.78
N PHE A 152 -2.21 5.67 -13.74
CA PHE A 152 -1.05 4.77 -13.83
C PHE A 152 -1.26 3.54 -14.72
N LEU A 153 -2.51 3.12 -14.86
CA LEU A 153 -2.93 1.87 -15.50
C LEU A 153 -2.93 1.89 -17.03
N ASN A 154 -3.15 3.05 -17.63
CA ASN A 154 -3.32 3.16 -19.08
C ASN A 154 -2.00 3.42 -19.83
N ASN A 155 -0.85 3.33 -19.14
CA ASN A 155 0.44 3.78 -19.68
C ASN A 155 0.39 5.19 -20.27
N LYS A 156 -0.63 5.98 -19.90
CA LYS A 156 -0.50 7.43 -19.93
C LYS A 156 0.58 7.69 -18.91
N GLN A 157 1.80 7.95 -19.40
CA GLN A 157 2.68 8.83 -18.64
C GLN A 157 1.76 9.96 -18.18
N MET A 158 1.58 10.13 -16.86
CA MET A 158 1.20 11.45 -16.42
C MET A 158 2.40 12.27 -16.89
N GLU A 159 2.27 12.90 -18.07
CA GLU A 159 3.35 13.65 -18.72
C GLU A 159 3.94 14.68 -17.75
N ASN A 160 3.21 14.97 -16.66
CA ASN A 160 3.60 15.77 -15.53
C ASN A 160 3.31 15.02 -14.21
N GLY A 161 4.32 14.43 -13.56
CA GLY A 161 4.22 14.00 -12.15
C GLY A 161 3.87 15.18 -11.23
N PRO A 162 3.31 14.97 -10.03
CA PRO A 162 2.91 16.06 -9.15
C PRO A 162 4.16 16.85 -8.72
N VAL A 163 4.05 18.17 -8.76
CA VAL A 163 5.18 19.03 -8.40
C VAL A 163 5.25 19.17 -6.88
N GLY A 164 6.26 18.56 -6.27
CA GLY A 164 6.50 18.63 -4.82
C GLY A 164 7.39 19.79 -4.41
N PHE A 165 8.21 20.31 -5.33
CA PHE A 165 9.11 21.44 -5.08
C PHE A 165 9.07 22.49 -6.18
N PHE A 166 9.10 23.75 -5.76
CA PHE A 166 9.36 24.89 -6.64
C PHE A 166 10.48 25.72 -6.08
N VAL A 167 11.41 26.15 -6.92
CA VAL A 167 12.44 27.10 -6.52
C VAL A 167 12.47 28.25 -7.49
N PHE A 168 12.48 29.46 -6.94
CA PHE A 168 12.48 30.71 -7.68
C PHE A 168 13.70 31.54 -7.28
N SER A 169 14.42 32.04 -8.29
CA SER A 169 15.41 33.09 -8.10
C SER A 169 14.70 34.41 -7.77
N LYS A 170 15.45 35.38 -7.23
CA LYS A 170 14.96 36.74 -6.97
C LYS A 170 14.28 37.38 -8.18
N LYS A 171 14.92 37.30 -9.34
CA LYS A 171 14.38 37.80 -10.61
C LYS A 171 13.04 37.14 -10.95
N CYS A 172 12.90 35.83 -10.73
CA CYS A 172 11.69 35.12 -11.07
C CYS A 172 10.51 35.49 -10.16
N PHE A 173 10.69 35.51 -8.83
CA PHE A 173 9.56 35.81 -7.94
C PHE A 173 9.16 37.30 -7.93
N GLU A 174 10.04 38.22 -8.30
CA GLU A 174 9.68 39.62 -8.55
C GLU A 174 8.71 39.76 -9.75
N ILE A 175 8.84 38.90 -10.76
CA ILE A 175 7.87 38.81 -11.86
C ILE A 175 6.55 38.22 -11.36
N LEU A 176 6.60 37.18 -10.51
CA LEU A 176 5.39 36.59 -9.92
C LEU A 176 4.59 37.58 -9.06
N LEU A 177 5.25 38.55 -8.42
CA LEU A 177 4.58 39.63 -7.69
C LEU A 177 3.74 40.55 -8.59
N THR A 178 4.14 40.72 -9.85
CA THR A 178 3.48 41.61 -10.81
C THR A 178 2.49 40.89 -11.73
N SER A 179 2.62 39.57 -11.89
CA SER A 179 1.73 38.70 -12.69
C SER A 179 1.26 37.48 -11.87
N PRO A 180 0.20 37.60 -11.05
CA PRO A 180 -0.18 36.56 -10.07
C PRO A 180 -1.00 35.39 -10.64
N ASN A 181 -1.03 35.16 -11.97
CA ASN A 181 -1.93 34.16 -12.58
C ASN A 181 -1.28 32.77 -12.81
N ILE A 182 -0.09 32.49 -12.26
CA ILE A 182 0.64 31.23 -12.52
C ILE A 182 0.54 30.31 -11.31
N TYR A 183 -0.65 29.81 -11.01
CA TYR A 183 -0.81 28.86 -9.91
C TYR A 183 -1.68 27.70 -10.32
N THR A 184 -1.27 26.99 -11.37
CA THR A 184 -1.77 25.64 -11.66
C THR A 184 -0.68 24.62 -11.36
N SER A 185 -1.10 23.50 -10.77
CA SER A 185 -0.23 22.41 -10.30
C SER A 185 0.38 21.55 -11.43
N SER A 186 0.31 22.01 -12.69
CA SER A 186 0.77 21.27 -13.87
C SER A 186 2.10 21.81 -14.39
N LEU A 187 3.10 20.94 -14.49
CA LEU A 187 4.45 21.23 -15.02
C LEU A 187 4.40 22.00 -16.35
N GLU A 188 3.48 21.66 -17.25
CA GLU A 188 3.26 22.38 -18.52
C GLU A 188 2.96 23.87 -18.37
N THR A 189 2.10 24.26 -17.43
CA THR A 189 1.73 25.67 -17.25
C THR A 189 2.90 26.46 -16.70
N ILE A 190 3.66 25.84 -15.81
CA ILE A 190 4.83 26.43 -15.19
C ILE A 190 5.96 26.63 -16.23
N LEU A 191 6.20 25.63 -17.08
CA LEU A 191 7.16 25.74 -18.18
C LEU A 191 6.71 26.77 -19.22
N SER A 192 5.41 26.87 -19.48
CA SER A 192 4.85 27.90 -20.38
C SER A 192 5.09 29.31 -19.84
N PHE A 193 4.91 29.53 -18.55
CA PHE A 193 5.23 30.82 -17.90
C PHE A 193 6.72 31.15 -18.01
N ALA A 194 7.60 30.18 -17.73
CA ALA A 194 9.04 30.39 -17.87
C ALA A 194 9.40 30.82 -19.30
N LYS A 195 8.78 30.20 -20.30
CA LYS A 195 8.98 30.55 -21.72
C LYS A 195 8.47 31.94 -22.07
N GLU A 196 7.28 32.32 -21.61
CA GLU A 196 6.67 33.63 -21.86
C GLU A 196 7.54 34.78 -21.34
N HIS A 197 8.19 34.57 -20.18
CA HIS A 197 9.01 35.58 -19.51
C HIS A 197 10.52 35.43 -19.75
N ASN A 198 10.94 34.58 -20.69
CA ASN A 198 12.35 34.31 -21.02
C ASN A 198 13.18 33.91 -19.79
N LEU A 199 12.63 33.04 -18.95
CA LEU A 199 13.28 32.49 -17.75
C LEU A 199 13.90 31.13 -18.05
N LYS A 200 15.10 30.89 -17.50
CA LYS A 200 15.75 29.58 -17.54
C LYS A 200 15.14 28.66 -16.49
N ALA A 201 14.41 27.64 -16.91
CA ALA A 201 13.81 26.64 -16.03
C ALA A 201 14.51 25.27 -16.13
N LYS A 202 14.71 24.59 -15.00
CA LYS A 202 15.21 23.20 -14.92
C LYS A 202 14.16 22.31 -14.27
N HIS A 203 13.85 21.18 -14.89
CA HIS A 203 13.03 20.13 -14.29
C HIS A 203 13.92 19.02 -13.73
N LEU A 204 13.64 18.60 -12.50
CA LEU A 204 14.29 17.50 -11.81
C LEU A 204 13.23 16.45 -11.46
N ASN A 205 13.42 15.21 -11.91
CA ASN A 205 12.64 14.08 -11.43
C ASN A 205 13.28 13.53 -10.14
N LEU A 206 12.54 13.59 -9.04
CA LEU A 206 13.00 13.19 -7.70
C LEU A 206 12.33 11.90 -7.20
N GLU A 207 11.50 11.25 -8.01
CA GLU A 207 10.68 10.11 -7.60
C GLU A 207 11.50 8.99 -6.94
N GLU A 208 12.57 8.53 -7.59
CA GLU A 208 13.39 7.43 -7.10
C GLU A 208 14.09 7.78 -5.77
N GLU A 209 14.69 8.97 -5.69
CA GLU A 209 15.48 9.40 -4.53
C GLU A 209 14.59 9.70 -3.33
N HIS A 210 13.42 10.30 -3.56
CA HIS A 210 12.40 10.53 -2.53
C HIS A 210 11.86 9.20 -1.98
N THR A 211 11.47 8.30 -2.89
CA THR A 211 10.93 6.98 -2.56
C THR A 211 11.95 6.15 -1.78
N PHE A 212 13.20 6.16 -2.24
CA PHE A 212 14.30 5.48 -1.57
C PHE A 212 14.54 5.99 -0.15
N SER A 213 14.56 7.32 0.04
CA SER A 213 14.73 7.93 1.37
C SER A 213 13.56 7.61 2.31
N LEU A 214 12.33 7.62 1.80
CA LEU A 214 11.14 7.24 2.56
C LEU A 214 11.22 5.78 3.01
N PHE A 215 11.50 4.86 2.09
CA PHE A 215 11.51 3.43 2.37
C PHE A 215 12.64 3.00 3.30
N LYS A 216 13.80 3.67 3.26
CA LYS A 216 14.89 3.44 4.24
C LYS A 216 14.52 3.76 5.69
N ARG A 217 13.41 4.47 5.94
CA ARG A 217 12.91 4.71 7.29
C ARG A 217 12.18 3.51 7.89
N TYR A 218 11.78 2.55 7.04
CA TYR A 218 11.06 1.35 7.43
C TYR A 218 11.98 0.13 7.31
N LYS A 219 11.86 -0.80 8.25
CA LYS A 219 12.50 -2.12 8.14
C LYS A 219 11.68 -2.99 7.21
N ILE A 220 12.04 -3.02 5.94
CA ILE A 220 11.32 -3.80 4.92
C ILE A 220 11.98 -5.17 4.76
N GLY A 221 11.20 -6.23 4.93
CA GLY A 221 11.59 -7.60 4.63
C GLY A 221 11.01 -8.08 3.30
N VAL A 222 11.74 -8.89 2.55
CA VAL A 222 11.20 -9.60 1.37
C VAL A 222 11.28 -11.10 1.61
N VAL A 223 10.17 -11.80 1.51
CA VAL A 223 10.08 -13.26 1.59
C VAL A 223 10.07 -13.81 0.16
N VAL A 224 11.00 -14.71 -0.12
CA VAL A 224 11.18 -15.35 -1.42
C VAL A 224 10.96 -16.85 -1.26
N PRO A 225 9.73 -17.37 -1.47
CA PRO A 225 9.52 -18.80 -1.55
C PRO A 225 10.19 -19.34 -2.82
N ALA A 226 10.94 -20.43 -2.68
CA ALA A 226 11.67 -21.07 -3.78
C ALA A 226 11.39 -22.57 -3.82
N PHE A 227 11.05 -23.10 -5.00
CA PHE A 227 10.93 -24.54 -5.25
C PHE A 227 11.31 -24.88 -6.69
N ASN A 228 12.52 -25.42 -6.87
CA ASN A 228 13.14 -25.65 -8.17
C ASN A 228 13.28 -24.38 -9.04
N GLU A 229 13.92 -23.35 -8.48
CA GLU A 229 14.12 -22.03 -9.09
C GLU A 229 15.59 -21.77 -9.47
N GLU A 230 16.37 -22.81 -9.82
CA GLU A 230 17.82 -22.67 -10.07
C GLU A 230 18.18 -21.67 -11.19
N VAL A 231 17.26 -21.42 -12.11
CA VAL A 231 17.47 -20.57 -13.30
C VAL A 231 17.26 -19.10 -12.98
N LEU A 232 16.22 -18.76 -12.22
CA LEU A 232 15.71 -17.38 -12.10
C LEU A 232 16.01 -16.74 -10.75
N LEU A 233 16.24 -17.54 -9.70
CA LEU A 233 16.41 -17.04 -8.34
C LEU A 233 17.52 -15.98 -8.23
N SER A 234 18.68 -16.19 -8.87
CA SER A 234 19.76 -15.19 -8.80
C SER A 234 19.39 -13.85 -9.45
N GLU A 235 18.59 -13.86 -10.53
CA GLU A 235 18.10 -12.62 -11.16
C GLU A 235 17.08 -11.94 -10.24
N THR A 236 16.15 -12.72 -9.68
CA THR A 236 15.15 -12.24 -8.72
C THR A 236 15.78 -11.52 -7.53
N ILE A 237 16.79 -12.15 -6.89
CA ILE A 237 17.46 -11.54 -5.73
C ILE A 237 18.22 -10.27 -6.11
N LYS A 238 18.90 -10.25 -7.27
CA LYS A 238 19.60 -9.04 -7.76
C LYS A 238 18.66 -7.88 -8.05
N GLY A 239 17.41 -8.16 -8.44
CA GLY A 239 16.39 -7.14 -8.67
C GLY A 239 15.85 -6.49 -7.39
N ILE A 240 16.09 -7.08 -6.20
CA ILE A 240 15.55 -6.55 -4.95
C ILE A 240 16.24 -5.22 -4.57
N PRO A 241 15.50 -4.10 -4.46
CA PRO A 241 16.08 -2.77 -4.25
C PRO A 241 16.85 -2.64 -2.93
N GLU A 242 17.85 -1.75 -2.88
CA GLU A 242 18.72 -1.59 -1.70
C GLU A 242 18.01 -1.05 -0.44
N TYR A 243 16.81 -0.48 -0.57
CA TYR A 243 16.02 -0.07 0.61
C TYR A 243 15.45 -1.25 1.40
N VAL A 244 15.47 -2.46 0.84
CA VAL A 244 15.09 -3.69 1.55
C VAL A 244 16.15 -4.04 2.58
N SER A 245 15.72 -4.22 3.82
CA SER A 245 16.61 -4.50 4.96
C SER A 245 17.06 -5.96 5.01
N ARG A 246 16.16 -6.90 4.72
CA ARG A 246 16.43 -8.35 4.75
C ARG A 246 15.64 -9.11 3.69
N ILE A 247 16.23 -10.19 3.19
CA ILE A 247 15.67 -11.07 2.17
C ILE A 247 15.63 -12.49 2.76
N TYR A 248 14.43 -13.01 3.00
CA TYR A 248 14.19 -14.33 3.58
C TYR A 248 13.89 -15.32 2.46
N ILE A 249 14.88 -16.10 2.05
CA ILE A 249 14.70 -17.14 1.03
C ILE A 249 14.29 -18.44 1.71
N VAL A 250 13.15 -19.00 1.32
CA VAL A 250 12.66 -20.27 1.88
C VAL A 250 12.59 -21.34 0.79
N ASP A 251 13.58 -22.21 0.77
CA ASP A 251 13.67 -23.35 -0.14
C ASP A 251 12.80 -24.52 0.35
N ASP A 252 11.73 -24.82 -0.39
CA ASP A 252 10.74 -25.86 -0.04
C ASP A 252 11.16 -27.27 -0.50
N CYS A 253 12.36 -27.70 -0.11
CA CYS A 253 12.95 -28.98 -0.48
C CYS A 253 13.18 -29.12 -2.00
N SER A 254 13.82 -28.12 -2.63
CA SER A 254 14.18 -28.20 -4.05
C SER A 254 15.09 -29.39 -4.35
N SER A 255 14.86 -29.99 -5.53
CA SER A 255 15.57 -31.15 -6.07
C SER A 255 16.61 -30.79 -7.13
N ASP A 256 16.59 -29.56 -7.62
CA ASP A 256 17.57 -28.99 -8.56
C ASP A 256 18.70 -28.27 -7.82
N ARG A 257 19.47 -27.41 -8.50
CA ARG A 257 20.57 -26.65 -7.89
C ARG A 257 20.15 -25.40 -7.14
N THR A 258 18.86 -25.18 -6.87
CA THR A 258 18.38 -24.05 -6.05
C THR A 258 19.16 -23.90 -4.73
N PRO A 259 19.44 -24.97 -3.95
CA PRO A 259 20.20 -24.85 -2.71
C PRO A 259 21.64 -24.39 -2.92
N GLU A 260 22.26 -24.74 -4.05
CA GLU A 260 23.60 -24.29 -4.42
C GLU A 260 23.58 -22.82 -4.82
N VAL A 261 22.57 -22.40 -5.59
CA VAL A 261 22.37 -20.99 -5.96
C VAL A 261 22.23 -20.14 -4.70
N VAL A 262 21.39 -20.55 -3.74
CA VAL A 262 21.20 -19.84 -2.47
C VAL A 262 22.51 -19.72 -1.69
N LYS A 263 23.30 -20.79 -1.60
CA LYS A 263 24.61 -20.77 -0.90
C LYS A 263 25.64 -19.85 -1.56
N ASN A 264 25.56 -19.67 -2.88
CA ASN A 264 26.48 -18.85 -3.65
C ASN A 264 26.06 -17.37 -3.71
N LEU A 265 24.91 -16.98 -3.15
CA LEU A 265 24.51 -15.59 -3.05
C LEU A 265 25.42 -14.84 -2.06
N THR A 266 25.98 -13.72 -2.51
CA THR A 266 26.88 -12.88 -1.70
C THR A 266 26.18 -11.68 -1.07
N ASP A 267 24.88 -11.51 -1.30
CA ASP A 267 24.11 -10.38 -0.77
C ASP A 267 23.97 -10.49 0.76
N PRO A 268 24.51 -9.54 1.54
CA PRO A 268 24.53 -9.62 3.00
C PRO A 268 23.14 -9.52 3.64
N ARG A 269 22.11 -9.16 2.86
CA ARG A 269 20.72 -9.07 3.32
C ARG A 269 20.03 -10.44 3.35
N VAL A 270 20.62 -11.45 2.71
CA VAL A 270 20.00 -12.77 2.54
C VAL A 270 20.11 -13.61 3.81
N ILE A 271 18.95 -14.12 4.25
CA ILE A 271 18.81 -15.17 5.26
C ILE A 271 18.05 -16.30 4.57
N SER A 272 18.55 -17.53 4.69
CA SER A 272 17.91 -18.69 4.04
C SER A 272 17.45 -19.75 5.05
N LEU A 273 16.30 -20.33 4.75
CA LEU A 273 15.74 -21.50 5.41
C LEU A 273 15.47 -22.56 4.36
N ARG A 274 15.75 -23.82 4.68
CA ARG A 274 15.43 -24.96 3.81
C ARG A 274 14.57 -25.95 4.56
N HIS A 275 13.46 -26.35 3.94
CA HIS A 275 12.63 -27.44 4.43
C HIS A 275 13.23 -28.79 4.05
N GLU A 276 13.11 -29.76 4.95
CA GLU A 276 13.56 -31.15 4.69
C GLU A 276 12.61 -31.92 3.76
N VAL A 277 11.33 -31.52 3.74
CA VAL A 277 10.27 -32.09 2.91
C VAL A 277 9.45 -30.96 2.30
N ASN A 278 8.78 -31.21 1.17
CA ASN A 278 7.90 -30.21 0.56
C ASN A 278 6.68 -29.94 1.47
N MET A 279 6.60 -28.72 2.01
CA MET A 279 5.53 -28.27 2.90
C MET A 279 4.49 -27.40 2.18
N GLY A 280 4.80 -26.95 0.96
CA GLY A 280 3.96 -26.11 0.13
C GLY A 280 4.35 -24.62 0.22
N ALA A 281 4.10 -23.89 -0.88
CA ALA A 281 4.45 -22.47 -1.01
C ALA A 281 3.89 -21.57 0.10
N GLY A 282 2.71 -21.90 0.64
CA GLY A 282 2.12 -21.17 1.76
C GLY A 282 2.94 -21.35 3.05
N LYS A 283 3.47 -22.55 3.33
CA LYS A 283 4.36 -22.76 4.47
C LYS A 283 5.65 -21.96 4.33
N SER A 284 6.23 -21.92 3.13
CA SER A 284 7.42 -21.09 2.86
C SER A 284 7.18 -19.61 3.13
N VAL A 285 6.02 -19.09 2.73
CA VAL A 285 5.63 -17.70 3.04
C VAL A 285 5.40 -17.49 4.53
N ILE A 286 4.72 -18.42 5.21
CA ILE A 286 4.47 -18.36 6.66
C ILE A 286 5.79 -18.32 7.44
N ASP A 287 6.75 -19.19 7.12
CA ASP A 287 8.06 -19.21 7.79
C ASP A 287 8.87 -17.97 7.49
N GLY A 288 8.79 -17.44 6.26
CA GLY A 288 9.31 -16.12 5.91
C GLY A 288 8.73 -14.98 6.75
N TYR A 289 7.39 -14.96 6.92
CA TYR A 289 6.73 -13.98 7.77
C TYR A 289 7.16 -14.11 9.24
N LYS A 290 7.32 -15.32 9.75
CA LYS A 290 7.80 -15.56 11.12
C LYS A 290 9.22 -15.02 11.34
N MET A 291 10.15 -15.36 10.45
CA MET A 291 11.51 -14.80 10.50
C MET A 291 11.50 -13.27 10.43
N ALA A 292 10.67 -12.70 9.56
CA ALA A 292 10.53 -11.24 9.45
C ALA A 292 9.95 -10.58 10.71
N LEU A 293 9.01 -11.25 11.40
CA LEU A 293 8.48 -10.79 12.69
C LEU A 293 9.52 -10.86 13.81
N GLU A 294 10.28 -11.95 13.88
CA GLU A 294 11.40 -12.09 14.85
C GLU A 294 12.41 -10.95 14.70
N ASP A 295 12.68 -10.59 13.45
CA ASP A 295 13.57 -9.51 13.06
C ASP A 295 12.97 -8.10 13.19
N LYS A 296 11.70 -8.03 13.62
CA LYS A 296 10.92 -6.79 13.77
C LYS A 296 10.94 -5.99 12.48
N MET A 297 10.61 -6.61 11.35
CA MET A 297 10.33 -5.89 10.10
C MET A 297 9.01 -5.11 10.23
N ASP A 298 8.96 -3.87 9.76
CA ASP A 298 7.76 -3.01 9.77
C ASP A 298 6.77 -3.44 8.68
N ILE A 299 7.30 -3.85 7.52
CA ILE A 299 6.53 -4.28 6.36
C ILE A 299 7.23 -5.49 5.74
N VAL A 300 6.47 -6.49 5.34
CA VAL A 300 6.99 -7.71 4.72
C VAL A 300 6.33 -7.93 3.37
N VAL A 301 7.14 -8.00 2.31
CA VAL A 301 6.70 -8.23 0.94
C VAL A 301 6.95 -9.69 0.57
N VAL A 302 6.02 -10.32 -0.13
CA VAL A 302 6.22 -11.65 -0.74
C VAL A 302 6.55 -11.45 -2.21
N MET A 303 7.64 -12.05 -2.66
CA MET A 303 8.08 -11.99 -4.05
C MET A 303 8.60 -13.37 -4.47
N ASP A 304 7.91 -14.04 -5.40
CA ASP A 304 8.24 -15.41 -5.81
C ASP A 304 9.62 -15.49 -6.48
N GLY A 305 10.32 -16.62 -6.29
CA GLY A 305 11.66 -16.88 -6.83
C GLY A 305 11.76 -17.06 -8.35
N ASP A 306 10.62 -17.00 -9.06
CA ASP A 306 10.49 -17.26 -10.50
C ASP A 306 10.59 -16.00 -11.37
N ASN A 307 10.90 -14.84 -10.78
CA ASN A 307 11.07 -13.55 -11.46
C ASN A 307 9.81 -13.04 -12.22
N GLN A 308 8.60 -13.57 -11.92
CA GLN A 308 7.35 -13.01 -12.46
C GLN A 308 6.96 -11.67 -11.82
N MET A 309 7.46 -11.41 -10.61
CA MET A 309 7.11 -10.26 -9.79
C MET A 309 8.17 -9.17 -9.92
N ASP A 310 7.88 -8.14 -10.71
CA ASP A 310 8.83 -7.04 -10.94
C ASP A 310 9.03 -6.20 -9.67
N PRO A 311 10.27 -6.10 -9.14
CA PRO A 311 10.59 -5.25 -7.99
C PRO A 311 10.28 -3.76 -8.21
N ALA A 312 10.22 -3.28 -9.45
CA ALA A 312 9.82 -1.90 -9.78
C ALA A 312 8.38 -1.57 -9.35
N HIS A 313 7.54 -2.59 -9.14
CA HIS A 313 6.17 -2.41 -8.64
C HIS A 313 6.06 -2.50 -7.11
N MET A 314 7.13 -2.89 -6.41
CA MET A 314 7.16 -2.95 -4.94
C MET A 314 6.75 -1.62 -4.26
N PRO A 315 7.19 -0.43 -4.73
CA PRO A 315 6.75 0.84 -4.16
C PRO A 315 5.22 1.00 -4.11
N ARG A 316 4.50 0.47 -5.11
CA ARG A 316 3.03 0.53 -5.19
C ARG A 316 2.35 -0.33 -4.13
N LEU A 317 2.97 -1.44 -3.71
CA LEU A 317 2.49 -2.28 -2.62
C LEU A 317 2.79 -1.65 -1.24
N LEU A 318 3.95 -1.02 -1.10
CA LEU A 318 4.40 -0.43 0.16
C LEU A 318 3.62 0.84 0.50
N MET A 319 3.35 1.70 -0.48
CA MET A 319 2.82 3.05 -0.23
C MET A 319 1.48 3.06 0.52
N PRO A 320 0.45 2.24 0.17
CA PRO A 320 -0.81 2.24 0.91
C PRO A 320 -0.64 1.81 2.37
N ILE A 321 0.38 1.00 2.69
CA ILE A 321 0.69 0.58 4.06
C ILE A 321 1.39 1.70 4.81
N ILE A 322 2.39 2.33 4.19
CA ILE A 322 3.14 3.45 4.75
C ILE A 322 2.23 4.65 5.04
N GLU A 323 1.30 4.94 4.15
CA GLU A 323 0.28 5.97 4.31
C GLU A 323 -0.82 5.60 5.32
N GLY A 324 -0.78 4.38 5.86
CA GLY A 324 -1.76 3.90 6.81
C GLY A 324 -3.15 3.71 6.23
N LYS A 325 -3.29 3.52 4.91
CA LYS A 325 -4.57 3.27 4.21
C LYS A 325 -4.93 1.79 4.16
N ALA A 326 -3.92 0.92 4.12
CA ALA A 326 -4.07 -0.52 4.12
C ALA A 326 -3.19 -1.17 5.19
N ASP A 327 -3.60 -2.31 5.71
CA ASP A 327 -2.77 -3.15 6.58
C ASP A 327 -2.11 -4.30 5.77
N TYR A 328 -2.66 -4.60 4.59
CA TYR A 328 -2.16 -5.56 3.61
C TYR A 328 -2.49 -5.10 2.19
N THR A 329 -1.57 -5.22 1.25
CA THR A 329 -1.77 -4.90 -0.17
C THR A 329 -1.44 -6.11 -1.01
N LYS A 330 -2.13 -6.27 -2.14
CA LYS A 330 -1.83 -7.36 -3.07
C LYS A 330 -1.95 -6.94 -4.52
N GLY A 331 -1.14 -7.57 -5.36
CA GLY A 331 -1.19 -7.41 -6.80
C GLY A 331 -2.53 -7.85 -7.38
N ASN A 332 -2.92 -7.21 -8.48
CA ASN A 332 -4.11 -7.54 -9.22
C ASN A 332 -3.85 -7.36 -10.73
N ARG A 333 -4.00 -8.45 -11.49
CA ARG A 333 -3.81 -8.50 -12.95
C ARG A 333 -5.12 -8.38 -13.75
N LEU A 334 -6.26 -8.31 -13.06
CA LEU A 334 -7.60 -8.39 -13.65
C LEU A 334 -8.33 -7.05 -13.75
N ILE A 335 -7.83 -6.00 -13.09
CA ILE A 335 -8.49 -4.67 -13.06
C ILE A 335 -8.46 -4.01 -14.44
N THR A 336 -7.37 -4.15 -15.20
CA THR A 336 -7.25 -3.52 -16.52
C THR A 336 -6.90 -4.51 -17.62
N LYS A 337 -7.21 -4.10 -18.85
CA LYS A 337 -6.98 -4.92 -20.04
C LYS A 337 -5.49 -5.07 -20.31
N GLU A 338 -4.72 -4.01 -20.05
CA GLU A 338 -3.27 -3.92 -20.21
C GLU A 338 -2.56 -4.86 -19.22
N ALA A 339 -2.97 -4.85 -17.94
CA ALA A 339 -2.40 -5.75 -16.92
C ALA A 339 -2.74 -7.24 -17.17
N ARG A 340 -3.74 -7.50 -18.02
CA ARG A 340 -4.19 -8.84 -18.41
C ARG A 340 -3.48 -9.36 -19.67
N GLU A 341 -2.73 -8.54 -20.39
CA GLU A 341 -2.02 -8.96 -21.59
C GLU A 341 -1.15 -10.21 -21.32
N GLY A 342 -1.19 -11.17 -22.24
CA GLY A 342 -0.52 -12.48 -22.09
C GLY A 342 -1.28 -13.55 -21.28
N MET A 343 -2.36 -13.22 -20.56
CA MET A 343 -3.12 -14.22 -19.79
C MET A 343 -4.06 -15.05 -20.68
N SER A 344 -3.98 -16.39 -20.56
CA SER A 344 -4.90 -17.29 -21.27
C SER A 344 -6.36 -17.14 -20.83
N ALA A 345 -7.30 -17.35 -21.76
CA ALA A 345 -8.74 -17.25 -21.47
C ALA A 345 -9.19 -18.22 -20.36
N TRP A 346 -8.59 -19.41 -20.29
CA TRP A 346 -8.85 -20.40 -19.24
C TRP A 346 -8.39 -19.91 -17.86
N ARG A 347 -7.17 -19.36 -17.76
CA ARG A 347 -6.64 -18.78 -16.53
C ARG A 347 -7.49 -17.60 -16.06
N PHE A 348 -7.94 -16.76 -17.00
CA PHE A 348 -8.85 -15.66 -16.70
C PHE A 348 -10.19 -16.14 -16.13
N PHE A 349 -10.83 -17.12 -16.77
CA PHE A 349 -12.09 -17.67 -16.28
C PHE A 349 -11.93 -18.29 -14.89
N GLY A 350 -10.90 -19.11 -14.70
CA GLY A 350 -10.58 -19.73 -13.41
C GLY A 350 -10.35 -18.68 -12.31
N ASN A 351 -9.54 -17.66 -12.58
CA ASN A 351 -9.27 -16.58 -11.63
C ASN A 351 -10.51 -15.73 -11.34
N THR A 352 -11.39 -15.51 -12.32
CA THR A 352 -12.65 -14.77 -12.11
C THR A 352 -13.60 -15.56 -11.21
N MET A 353 -13.76 -16.86 -11.46
CA MET A 353 -14.58 -17.74 -10.61
C MET A 353 -14.00 -17.83 -9.18
N LEU A 354 -12.69 -18.00 -9.07
CA LEU A 354 -12.00 -18.02 -7.77
C LEU A 354 -12.14 -16.66 -7.04
N SER A 355 -12.08 -15.55 -7.77
CA SER A 355 -12.33 -14.22 -7.20
C SER A 355 -13.73 -14.16 -6.58
N LEU A 356 -14.77 -14.61 -7.28
CA LEU A 356 -16.13 -14.64 -6.74
C LEU A 356 -16.22 -15.49 -5.46
N LEU A 357 -15.68 -16.71 -5.48
CA LEU A 357 -15.69 -17.60 -4.31
C LEU A 357 -14.91 -17.00 -3.14
N THR A 358 -13.79 -16.34 -3.41
CA THR A 358 -12.96 -15.70 -2.38
C THR A 358 -13.60 -14.45 -1.83
N LYS A 359 -14.35 -13.68 -2.63
CA LYS A 359 -15.15 -12.55 -2.12
C LYS A 359 -16.15 -13.01 -1.08
N ILE A 360 -16.90 -14.08 -1.38
CA ILE A 360 -17.86 -14.68 -0.46
C ILE A 360 -17.13 -15.24 0.79
N GLY A 361 -16.05 -15.99 0.57
CA GLY A 361 -15.33 -16.65 1.65
C GLY A 361 -14.65 -15.66 2.61
N SER A 362 -13.94 -14.68 2.05
CA SER A 362 -13.18 -13.68 2.81
C SER A 362 -14.03 -12.50 3.28
N GLY A 363 -15.13 -12.16 2.62
CA GLY A 363 -15.93 -10.98 2.94
C GLY A 363 -15.36 -9.66 2.45
N TYR A 364 -14.26 -9.67 1.70
CA TYR A 364 -13.83 -8.50 0.95
C TYR A 364 -14.50 -8.51 -0.41
N TRP A 365 -15.45 -7.60 -0.63
CA TRP A 365 -16.33 -7.63 -1.81
C TRP A 365 -15.77 -6.87 -3.02
N ASP A 366 -14.77 -6.02 -2.80
CA ASP A 366 -14.10 -5.20 -3.81
C ASP A 366 -12.84 -5.83 -4.39
N LEU A 367 -12.24 -6.82 -3.72
CA LEU A 367 -10.98 -7.44 -4.15
C LEU A 367 -11.16 -8.43 -5.31
N MET A 368 -10.21 -8.46 -6.24
CA MET A 368 -10.15 -9.44 -7.34
C MET A 368 -8.76 -10.07 -7.45
N ASP A 369 -8.59 -11.10 -8.29
CA ASP A 369 -7.30 -11.79 -8.49
C ASP A 369 -6.67 -12.26 -7.17
N PRO A 370 -7.36 -13.13 -6.40
CA PRO A 370 -6.85 -13.59 -5.12
C PRO A 370 -5.62 -14.50 -5.27
N GLN A 371 -5.32 -14.98 -6.47
CA GLN A 371 -4.19 -15.87 -6.77
C GLN A 371 -2.93 -15.10 -7.19
N ASN A 372 -2.80 -13.84 -6.79
CA ASN A 372 -1.57 -13.07 -6.95
C ASN A 372 -0.81 -13.07 -5.62
N GLY A 373 0.36 -13.73 -5.61
CA GLY A 373 1.21 -13.82 -4.43
C GLY A 373 2.03 -12.56 -4.14
N TYR A 374 2.06 -11.60 -5.07
CA TYR A 374 2.82 -10.37 -4.89
C TYR A 374 2.07 -9.45 -3.94
N ALA A 375 2.45 -9.49 -2.67
CA ALA A 375 1.70 -8.83 -1.61
C ALA A 375 2.63 -8.24 -0.56
N ALA A 376 2.20 -7.16 0.09
CA ALA A 376 2.88 -6.60 1.25
C ALA A 376 1.95 -6.63 2.47
N ALA A 377 2.52 -6.94 3.63
CA ALA A 377 1.81 -6.99 4.90
C ALA A 377 2.51 -6.08 5.91
N SER A 378 1.73 -5.26 6.62
CA SER A 378 2.24 -4.56 7.79
C SER A 378 2.58 -5.54 8.92
N ARG A 379 3.54 -5.20 9.78
CA ARG A 379 3.83 -5.95 11.01
C ARG A 379 2.56 -6.20 11.82
N LYS A 380 1.74 -5.16 11.99
CA LYS A 380 0.45 -5.22 12.70
C LYS A 380 -0.47 -6.29 12.14
N ALA A 381 -0.60 -6.40 10.82
CA ALA A 381 -1.43 -7.41 10.18
C ALA A 381 -0.93 -8.83 10.49
N LEU A 382 0.40 -9.05 10.38
CA LEU A 382 1.04 -10.33 10.64
C LEU A 382 1.00 -10.74 12.12
N GLU A 383 1.14 -9.79 13.06
CA GLU A 383 1.04 -10.03 14.51
C GLU A 383 -0.40 -10.31 14.97
N THR A 384 -1.40 -9.83 14.22
CA THR A 384 -2.81 -10.00 14.62
C THR A 384 -3.35 -11.37 14.23
N ILE A 385 -2.93 -11.90 13.09
CA ILE A 385 -3.41 -13.21 12.62
C ILE A 385 -2.51 -14.31 13.16
N ASP A 386 -3.11 -15.45 13.51
CA ASP A 386 -2.34 -16.66 13.80
C ASP A 386 -1.76 -17.23 12.48
N LEU A 387 -0.44 -17.06 12.32
CA LEU A 387 0.30 -17.50 11.14
C LEU A 387 0.33 -19.04 11.01
N ASP A 388 0.31 -19.78 12.12
CA ASP A 388 0.40 -21.25 12.11
C ASP A 388 -0.87 -21.91 11.61
N SER A 389 -2.03 -21.26 11.78
CA SER A 389 -3.27 -21.79 11.22
C SER A 389 -3.41 -21.52 9.73
N ILE A 390 -2.49 -20.78 9.07
CA ILE A 390 -2.66 -20.39 7.64
C ILE A 390 -2.47 -21.64 6.77
N TYR A 391 -3.34 -21.77 5.77
CA TYR A 391 -3.27 -22.87 4.81
C TYR A 391 -1.89 -22.92 4.11
N THR A 392 -1.24 -24.09 4.08
CA THR A 392 0.19 -24.19 3.72
C THR A 392 0.48 -24.35 2.23
N TYR A 393 -0.51 -24.63 1.38
CA TYR A 393 -0.32 -24.77 -0.07
C TYR A 393 -0.81 -23.53 -0.82
N TYR A 394 -0.87 -23.55 -2.17
CA TYR A 394 -1.30 -22.43 -3.03
C TYR A 394 -2.62 -21.72 -2.68
N GLY A 395 -3.45 -22.29 -1.80
CA GLY A 395 -4.65 -21.63 -1.28
C GLY A 395 -4.37 -20.55 -0.23
N TYR A 396 -3.14 -20.43 0.28
CA TYR A 396 -2.76 -19.52 1.37
C TYR A 396 -3.14 -18.06 1.12
N VAL A 397 -2.99 -17.60 -0.12
CA VAL A 397 -3.35 -16.24 -0.56
C VAL A 397 -4.84 -15.93 -0.40
N ASN A 398 -5.70 -16.96 -0.39
CA ASN A 398 -7.13 -16.81 -0.14
C ASN A 398 -7.43 -16.90 1.35
N ASP A 399 -6.80 -17.84 2.05
CA ASP A 399 -6.99 -18.07 3.49
C ASP A 399 -6.53 -16.86 4.33
N ILE A 400 -5.41 -16.22 3.95
CA ILE A 400 -4.93 -15.03 4.64
C ILE A 400 -5.95 -13.88 4.56
N LEU A 401 -6.64 -13.72 3.42
CA LEU A 401 -7.70 -12.70 3.26
C LEU A 401 -8.88 -12.98 4.19
N ILE A 402 -9.27 -14.25 4.36
CA ILE A 402 -10.34 -14.65 5.29
C ILE A 402 -9.97 -14.22 6.71
N LYS A 403 -8.73 -14.47 7.13
CA LYS A 403 -8.24 -14.13 8.47
C LYS A 403 -8.13 -12.63 8.68
N LEU A 404 -7.55 -11.92 7.73
CA LEU A 404 -7.44 -10.46 7.77
C LEU A 404 -8.83 -9.81 7.91
N ASN A 405 -9.84 -10.29 7.17
CA ASN A 405 -11.19 -9.76 7.26
C ASN A 405 -11.85 -10.06 8.61
N ALA A 406 -11.62 -11.25 9.17
CA ALA A 406 -12.17 -11.64 10.46
C ALA A 406 -11.72 -10.68 11.58
N TYR A 407 -10.47 -10.21 11.52
CA TYR A 407 -9.92 -9.23 12.46
C TYR A 407 -10.08 -7.77 12.00
N GLY A 408 -10.80 -7.51 10.90
CA GLY A 408 -11.11 -6.16 10.43
C GLY A 408 -9.91 -5.38 9.88
N MET A 409 -8.91 -6.08 9.34
CA MET A 409 -7.78 -5.46 8.65
C MET A 409 -8.21 -4.87 7.31
N ARG A 410 -7.50 -3.85 6.84
CA ARG A 410 -7.75 -3.20 5.54
C ARG A 410 -6.88 -3.84 4.47
N VAL A 411 -7.52 -4.26 3.38
CA VAL A 411 -6.85 -4.84 2.22
C VAL A 411 -7.15 -4.01 0.98
N THR A 412 -6.12 -3.73 0.19
CA THR A 412 -6.24 -2.97 -1.05
C THR A 412 -5.57 -3.71 -2.21
N ASP A 413 -6.24 -3.70 -3.36
CA ASP A 413 -5.66 -4.16 -4.62
C ASP A 413 -4.75 -3.09 -5.25
N VAL A 414 -3.59 -3.53 -5.70
CA VAL A 414 -2.62 -2.72 -6.43
C VAL A 414 -2.45 -3.32 -7.81
N VAL A 415 -2.55 -2.51 -8.86
CA VAL A 415 -2.42 -3.07 -10.21
C VAL A 415 -0.97 -3.32 -10.56
N ILE A 416 -0.70 -4.58 -10.88
CA ILE A 416 0.61 -5.09 -11.21
C ILE A 416 0.44 -6.00 -12.44
N PRO A 417 1.03 -5.64 -13.61
CA PRO A 417 1.07 -6.52 -14.75
C PRO A 417 1.92 -7.76 -14.43
N ALA A 418 1.59 -8.90 -15.04
CA ALA A 418 2.42 -10.10 -14.92
C ALA A 418 3.57 -10.05 -15.94
N ARG A 419 4.78 -10.39 -15.49
CA ARG A 419 5.90 -10.69 -16.40
C ARG A 419 5.85 -12.18 -16.74
N TYR A 420 5.39 -12.50 -17.95
CA TYR A 420 5.42 -13.87 -18.46
C TYR A 420 6.73 -14.09 -19.23
N GLY A 421 7.48 -15.13 -18.86
CA GLY A 421 8.78 -15.47 -19.43
C GLY A 421 8.93 -16.99 -19.61
N ASN A 422 10.07 -17.53 -19.17
CA ASN A 422 10.43 -18.94 -19.35
C ASN A 422 9.92 -19.86 -18.24
N GLU A 423 9.16 -19.32 -17.29
CA GLU A 423 8.70 -20.05 -16.12
C GLU A 423 7.56 -21.02 -16.45
N LYS A 424 7.46 -22.10 -15.68
CA LYS A 424 6.45 -23.15 -15.89
C LYS A 424 5.50 -23.20 -14.70
N SER A 425 4.20 -23.06 -14.97
CA SER A 425 3.19 -23.26 -13.94
C SER A 425 3.17 -24.71 -13.46
N SER A 426 3.41 -24.91 -12.17
CA SER A 426 3.37 -26.22 -11.50
C SER A 426 1.98 -26.61 -10.98
N ILE A 427 0.97 -25.73 -11.15
CA ILE A 427 -0.35 -25.92 -10.55
C ILE A 427 -1.17 -26.95 -11.32
N ASN A 428 -1.50 -28.06 -10.65
CA ASN A 428 -2.52 -28.98 -11.13
C ASN A 428 -3.92 -28.51 -10.71
N TYR A 429 -4.68 -27.97 -11.67
CA TYR A 429 -6.00 -27.36 -11.41
C TYR A 429 -7.00 -28.27 -10.69
N ARG A 430 -7.07 -29.57 -11.03
CA ARG A 430 -8.01 -30.49 -10.38
C ARG A 430 -7.68 -30.68 -8.91
N LYS A 431 -6.41 -30.95 -8.59
CA LYS A 431 -5.94 -31.08 -7.20
C LYS A 431 -6.10 -29.77 -6.44
N TYR A 432 -5.85 -28.63 -7.11
CA TYR A 432 -6.00 -27.31 -6.53
C TYR A 432 -7.46 -27.05 -6.12
N VAL A 433 -8.42 -27.19 -7.04
CA VAL A 433 -9.85 -26.92 -6.76
C VAL A 433 -10.39 -27.83 -5.65
N LEU A 434 -10.05 -29.12 -5.67
CA LEU A 434 -10.50 -30.08 -4.65
C LEU A 434 -9.96 -29.78 -3.24
N LYS A 435 -8.83 -29.08 -3.14
CA LYS A 435 -8.24 -28.66 -1.87
C LYS A 435 -8.71 -27.27 -1.43
N VAL A 436 -8.83 -26.33 -2.36
CA VAL A 436 -9.12 -24.92 -2.09
C VAL A 436 -10.59 -24.68 -1.81
N ALA A 437 -11.52 -25.37 -2.47
CA ALA A 437 -12.95 -25.18 -2.22
C ALA A 437 -13.37 -25.54 -0.78
N PRO A 438 -12.97 -26.70 -0.21
CA PRO A 438 -13.23 -26.99 1.21
C PRO A 438 -12.54 -26.01 2.15
N MET A 439 -11.32 -25.56 1.83
CA MET A 439 -10.61 -24.56 2.63
C MET A 439 -11.36 -23.22 2.66
N LEU A 440 -11.81 -22.72 1.50
CA LEU A 440 -12.61 -21.49 1.43
C LEU A 440 -13.93 -21.61 2.20
N PHE A 441 -14.61 -22.75 2.10
CA PHE A 441 -15.86 -22.98 2.81
C PHE A 441 -15.66 -23.05 4.34
N ASN A 442 -14.64 -23.78 4.80
CA ASN A 442 -14.31 -23.85 6.22
C ASN A 442 -13.84 -22.49 6.76
N GLY A 443 -13.03 -21.78 5.98
CA GLY A 443 -12.59 -20.42 6.28
C GLY A 443 -13.76 -19.44 6.37
N PHE A 444 -14.75 -19.55 5.46
CA PHE A 444 -15.98 -18.78 5.51
C PHE A 444 -16.76 -19.00 6.82
N LEU A 445 -17.00 -20.26 7.20
CA LEU A 445 -17.69 -20.58 8.45
C LEU A 445 -16.91 -20.10 9.68
N TRP A 446 -15.59 -20.26 9.66
CA TRP A 446 -14.70 -19.76 10.70
C TRP A 446 -14.78 -18.23 10.81
N ARG A 447 -14.76 -17.50 9.68
CA ARG A 447 -14.90 -16.05 9.63
C ARG A 447 -16.24 -15.61 10.19
N LEU A 448 -17.34 -16.24 9.79
CA LEU A 448 -18.68 -15.92 10.30
C LEU A 448 -18.73 -16.06 11.82
N LYS A 449 -18.20 -17.15 12.36
CA LYS A 449 -18.10 -17.36 13.81
C LYS A 449 -17.22 -16.31 14.49
N THR A 450 -15.99 -16.13 14.02
CA THR A 450 -15.02 -15.24 14.64
C THR A 450 -15.47 -13.79 14.58
N LYS A 451 -15.83 -13.30 13.39
CA LYS A 451 -16.20 -11.89 13.18
C LYS A 451 -17.57 -11.55 13.74
N TYR A 452 -18.58 -12.35 13.42
CA TYR A 452 -19.99 -11.99 13.63
C TYR A 452 -20.64 -12.66 14.86
N VAL A 453 -19.92 -13.52 15.57
CA VAL A 453 -20.39 -14.12 16.83
C VAL A 453 -19.44 -13.80 17.98
N LEU A 454 -18.13 -14.02 17.80
CA LEU A 454 -17.16 -13.84 18.89
C LEU A 454 -16.72 -12.38 19.08
N LEU A 455 -16.30 -11.70 18.01
CA LEU A 455 -15.76 -10.34 18.09
C LEU A 455 -16.84 -9.26 18.09
N SER A 456 -17.92 -9.46 17.34
CA SER A 456 -19.03 -8.51 17.26
C SER A 456 -20.30 -9.25 16.83
N PHE A 457 -21.31 -9.32 17.70
CA PHE A 457 -22.54 -10.00 17.34
C PHE A 457 -23.29 -9.27 16.21
N HIS A 458 -23.54 -9.96 15.09
CA HIS A 458 -24.35 -9.43 13.99
C HIS A 458 -25.45 -10.42 13.59
N PRO A 459 -26.73 -9.99 13.45
CA PRO A 459 -27.84 -10.86 13.06
C PRO A 459 -27.70 -11.58 11.72
N LEU A 460 -26.72 -11.21 10.88
CA LEU A 460 -26.54 -11.79 9.54
C LEU A 460 -26.19 -13.28 9.59
N VAL A 461 -25.64 -13.74 10.71
CA VAL A 461 -25.32 -15.16 10.92
C VAL A 461 -26.60 -16.00 10.89
N PHE A 462 -27.72 -15.49 11.41
CA PHE A 462 -29.00 -16.19 11.35
C PHE A 462 -29.52 -16.31 9.91
N PHE A 463 -29.32 -15.29 9.07
CA PHE A 463 -29.69 -15.36 7.67
C PHE A 463 -28.85 -16.41 6.92
N TYR A 464 -27.53 -16.44 7.14
CA TYR A 464 -26.67 -17.47 6.56
C TYR A 464 -27.06 -18.87 7.03
N VAL A 465 -27.19 -19.09 8.35
CA VAL A 465 -27.55 -20.41 8.92
C VAL A 465 -28.92 -20.87 8.40
N SER A 466 -29.91 -19.99 8.39
CA SER A 466 -31.25 -20.31 7.90
C SER A 466 -31.24 -20.64 6.40
N SER A 467 -30.46 -19.90 5.60
CA SER A 467 -30.29 -20.21 4.16
C SER A 467 -29.61 -21.55 3.92
N MET A 468 -28.56 -21.87 4.70
CA MET A 468 -27.83 -23.13 4.62
C MET A 468 -28.68 -24.34 5.04
N ALA A 469 -29.74 -24.12 5.82
CA ALA A 469 -30.71 -25.15 6.17
C ALA A 469 -31.84 -25.26 5.13
N LEU A 470 -32.51 -24.14 4.83
CA LEU A 470 -33.71 -24.12 3.99
C LEU A 470 -33.43 -24.42 2.52
N LEU A 471 -32.35 -23.89 1.97
CA LEU A 471 -32.05 -24.05 0.54
C LEU A 471 -31.74 -25.51 0.19
N PRO A 472 -30.84 -26.24 0.88
CA PRO A 472 -30.63 -27.65 0.60
C PRO A 472 -31.86 -28.50 0.92
N ALA A 473 -32.58 -28.20 2.01
CA ALA A 473 -33.79 -28.92 2.36
C ALA A 473 -34.86 -28.80 1.28
N GLY A 474 -35.08 -27.60 0.72
CA GLY A 474 -35.98 -27.35 -0.40
C GLY A 474 -35.56 -28.13 -1.65
N LEU A 475 -34.30 -28.03 -2.06
CA LEU A 475 -33.79 -28.74 -3.23
C LEU A 475 -33.86 -30.27 -3.11
N ILE A 476 -33.52 -30.83 -1.95
CA ILE A 476 -33.63 -32.26 -1.69
C ILE A 476 -35.10 -32.70 -1.74
N PHE A 477 -35.99 -31.90 -1.17
CA PHE A 477 -37.43 -32.16 -1.18
C PHE A 477 -38.00 -32.09 -2.61
N ASP A 478 -37.59 -31.12 -3.41
CA ASP A 478 -37.97 -30.98 -4.82
C ASP A 478 -37.47 -32.16 -5.67
N VAL A 479 -36.23 -32.58 -5.48
CA VAL A 479 -35.67 -33.78 -6.15
C VAL A 479 -36.45 -35.04 -5.74
N TRP A 480 -36.76 -35.19 -4.46
CA TRP A 480 -37.55 -36.30 -3.96
C TRP A 480 -38.95 -36.33 -4.61
N ILE A 481 -39.63 -35.17 -4.71
CA ILE A 481 -40.92 -35.05 -5.41
C ILE A 481 -40.83 -35.51 -6.86
N ILE A 482 -39.77 -35.09 -7.58
CA ILE A 482 -39.53 -35.49 -8.97
C ILE A 482 -39.37 -37.01 -9.06
N VAL A 483 -38.55 -37.61 -8.18
CA VAL A 483 -38.36 -39.07 -8.13
C VAL A 483 -39.68 -39.80 -7.87
N GLN A 484 -40.50 -39.34 -6.91
CA GLN A 484 -41.80 -39.95 -6.62
C GLN A 484 -42.74 -39.91 -7.83
N LYS A 485 -42.79 -38.79 -8.55
CA LYS A 485 -43.59 -38.68 -9.78
C LYS A 485 -43.08 -39.59 -10.90
N LEU A 486 -41.77 -39.73 -11.07
CA LEU A 486 -41.17 -40.65 -12.05
C LEU A 486 -41.50 -42.11 -11.71
N MET A 487 -41.56 -42.46 -10.43
CA MET A 487 -41.99 -43.78 -9.94
C MET A 487 -43.50 -43.99 -9.99
N ARG A 488 -44.29 -43.00 -10.48
CA ARG A 488 -45.76 -43.01 -10.53
C ARG A 488 -46.43 -43.15 -9.16
N ASN A 489 -45.75 -42.77 -8.08
CA ASN A 489 -46.34 -42.73 -6.75
C ASN A 489 -47.25 -41.49 -6.62
N PRO A 490 -48.35 -41.56 -5.84
CA PRO A 490 -49.21 -40.41 -5.59
C PRO A 490 -48.46 -39.37 -4.75
N VAL A 491 -48.43 -38.12 -5.22
CA VAL A 491 -47.82 -36.98 -4.51
C VAL A 491 -48.87 -35.88 -4.35
N SER A 492 -48.98 -35.32 -3.14
CA SER A 492 -49.89 -34.21 -2.87
C SER A 492 -49.58 -33.00 -3.77
N PRO A 493 -50.59 -32.34 -4.37
CA PRO A 493 -50.40 -31.11 -5.13
C PRO A 493 -49.77 -29.96 -4.34
N ASN A 494 -49.83 -30.00 -3.00
CA ASN A 494 -49.27 -28.96 -2.14
C ASN A 494 -47.76 -29.10 -1.92
N TYR A 495 -47.17 -30.28 -2.14
CA TYR A 495 -45.74 -30.51 -1.90
C TYR A 495 -44.83 -29.69 -2.82
N PRO A 496 -45.08 -29.60 -4.15
CA PRO A 496 -44.33 -28.70 -5.01
C PRO A 496 -44.38 -27.24 -4.56
N LEU A 497 -45.52 -26.75 -4.06
CA LEU A 497 -45.65 -25.38 -3.55
C LEU A 497 -44.77 -25.15 -2.32
N LEU A 498 -44.75 -26.12 -1.40
CA LEU A 498 -43.89 -26.06 -0.22
C LEU A 498 -42.40 -26.11 -0.59
N GLY A 499 -42.02 -27.00 -1.50
CA GLY A 499 -40.62 -27.13 -1.96
C GLY A 499 -40.12 -25.85 -2.63
N VAL A 500 -40.91 -25.29 -3.55
CA VAL A 500 -40.61 -23.98 -4.18
C VAL A 500 -40.53 -22.87 -3.13
N PHE A 501 -41.45 -22.81 -2.17
CA PHE A 501 -41.41 -21.82 -1.11
C PHE A 501 -40.14 -21.92 -0.24
N MET A 502 -39.76 -23.14 0.17
CA MET A 502 -38.53 -23.37 0.94
C MET A 502 -37.28 -22.95 0.16
N THR A 503 -37.22 -23.32 -1.12
CA THR A 503 -36.11 -22.96 -2.01
C THR A 503 -36.02 -21.44 -2.20
N LEU A 504 -37.14 -20.77 -2.53
CA LEU A 504 -37.18 -19.31 -2.70
C LEU A 504 -36.84 -18.55 -1.42
N MET A 505 -37.38 -18.97 -0.27
CA MET A 505 -37.06 -18.37 1.02
C MET A 505 -35.57 -18.55 1.36
N GLY A 506 -35.02 -19.75 1.12
CA GLY A 506 -33.60 -20.02 1.28
C GLY A 506 -32.71 -19.10 0.42
N VAL A 507 -33.06 -18.91 -0.85
CA VAL A 507 -32.36 -17.98 -1.77
C VAL A 507 -32.45 -16.54 -1.29
N GLN A 508 -33.64 -16.09 -0.85
CA GLN A 508 -33.83 -14.73 -0.36
C GLN A 508 -33.00 -14.43 0.90
N LEU A 509 -33.00 -15.36 1.86
CA LEU A 509 -32.20 -15.25 3.08
C LEU A 509 -30.69 -15.23 2.78
N LEU A 510 -30.24 -16.02 1.80
CA LEU A 510 -28.85 -16.00 1.34
C LEU A 510 -28.46 -14.63 0.78
N PHE A 511 -29.31 -14.05 -0.08
CA PHE A 511 -29.03 -12.72 -0.65
C PHE A 511 -29.04 -11.62 0.41
N PHE A 512 -29.95 -11.67 1.39
CA PHE A 512 -29.91 -10.74 2.51
C PHE A 512 -28.64 -10.89 3.34
N ALA A 513 -28.22 -12.12 3.63
CA ALA A 513 -26.99 -12.37 4.36
C ALA A 513 -25.77 -11.79 3.64
N MET A 514 -25.65 -12.01 2.33
CA MET A 514 -24.59 -11.46 1.50
C MET A 514 -24.63 -9.92 1.46
N PHE A 515 -25.82 -9.34 1.32
CA PHE A 515 -26.00 -7.90 1.29
C PHE A 515 -25.54 -7.23 2.60
N PHE A 516 -25.92 -7.80 3.75
CA PHE A 516 -25.46 -7.31 5.06
C PHE A 516 -23.96 -7.49 5.27
N ASP A 517 -23.38 -8.61 4.85
CA ASP A 517 -21.92 -8.83 4.91
C ASP A 517 -21.17 -7.78 4.06
N MET A 518 -21.69 -7.44 2.88
CA MET A 518 -21.14 -6.39 2.01
C MET A 518 -21.24 -4.99 2.62
N GLN A 519 -22.39 -4.65 3.22
CA GLN A 519 -22.53 -3.37 3.92
C GLN A 519 -21.58 -3.26 5.12
N SER A 520 -21.41 -4.34 5.88
CA SER A 520 -20.48 -4.37 7.01
C SER A 520 -19.03 -4.16 6.58
N ASP A 521 -18.63 -4.60 5.39
CA ASP A 521 -17.30 -4.34 4.83
C ASP A 521 -17.15 -2.86 4.43
N MET A 522 -18.14 -2.30 3.72
CA MET A 522 -18.07 -0.91 3.25
C MET A 522 -18.10 0.13 4.38
N SER A 523 -18.95 -0.04 5.40
CA SER A 523 -19.05 0.91 6.52
C SER A 523 -17.71 1.08 7.25
N LYS A 524 -16.95 -0.01 7.44
CA LYS A 524 -15.63 0.04 8.10
C LYS A 524 -14.56 0.76 7.28
N LYS A 525 -14.71 0.81 5.96
CA LYS A 525 -13.82 1.59 5.09
C LYS A 525 -14.08 3.10 5.21
N LEU A 526 -15.34 3.50 5.41
CA LEU A 526 -15.78 4.90 5.52
C LEU A 526 -15.54 5.52 6.90
N ASP A 527 -15.77 4.78 8.00
CA ASP A 527 -15.64 5.32 9.37
C ASP A 527 -14.19 5.63 9.80
N ARG A 528 -13.20 5.22 9.01
CA ARG A 528 -11.77 5.37 9.32
C ARG A 528 -10.98 6.12 8.25
N SER A 529 -11.68 6.76 7.31
CA SER A 529 -11.10 7.64 6.28
C SER A 529 -11.24 9.13 6.62
N PHE A 530 -11.61 9.46 7.86
CA PHE A 530 -11.78 10.82 8.38
C PHE A 530 -10.73 11.17 9.42
#